data_AF-A0A1M6SHG7-F1
#
_entry.id   AF-A0A1M6SHG7-F1
#
_cell.length_a   1.000
_cell.length_b   1.000
_cell.length_c   1.000
_cell.angle_alpha   90.00
_cell.angle_beta   90.00
_cell.angle_gamma   90.00
#
_symmetry.space_group_name_H-M   'P 1'
#
loop_
_entity.id
_entity.type
_entity.pdbx_description
1 polymer ?
#
loop_
_entity_poly.entity_id
_entity_poly.type
_entity_poly.pdbx_seq_one_letter_code
_entity_poly.pdbx_strand_id
1 'polypeptide(L)'
;MRIIKNFWKQQNTLERKLFWSILVVVTLASTGSAIFTVAEGMSAIAAACGFGCVLVCLMVAAVAVKTSLYNQCYLVMCCLLTCFLMPLLFLFCGGITSGMPLYYVTAIALIAYAARGTAKIVAFSVSVLVNAIVFLASWVYPNLVVAELDRDGAYLDILVTSLFTSLTLFAVGAFSLRAYAEERKKCEVLLYKLDYLSQRDPLTEIYNRRHLISHLQDVVWRRRNEFYLLMLDLDDFKRINDRLGHPFGDQIINAVARILANHQDEGCGECVARYGGVNFVYAMNASSEGEAFARAEAIRKEVRQLQFEDFPDVSVTISGGFVPCSGRSFSDIRQVLSHVDELLVFAKTHGKNQIRNGAD
;
A
#
# COMPACT_ATOMS: atom_id res chain seq x y z
N MET A 1 -1.34 28.89 10.97
CA MET A 1 -1.22 27.40 11.05
C MET A 1 -2.33 26.62 10.33
N ARG A 2 -3.61 27.05 10.38
CA ARG A 2 -4.75 26.33 9.77
C ARG A 2 -4.73 26.30 8.23
N ILE A 3 -4.32 27.39 7.59
CA ILE A 3 -4.20 27.52 6.12
C ILE A 3 -3.15 26.55 5.55
N ILE A 4 -1.97 26.48 6.19
CA ILE A 4 -0.88 25.56 5.80
C ILE A 4 -1.33 24.10 5.92
N LYS A 5 -1.97 23.73 7.04
CA LYS A 5 -2.51 22.37 7.21
C LYS A 5 -3.53 22.00 6.13
N ASN A 6 -4.39 22.95 5.75
CA ASN A 6 -5.38 22.72 4.69
C ASN A 6 -4.73 22.57 3.31
N PHE A 7 -3.69 23.34 3.00
CA PHE A 7 -2.94 23.21 1.74
C PHE A 7 -2.30 21.83 1.58
N TRP A 8 -1.63 21.32 2.62
CA TRP A 8 -1.01 19.99 2.59
C TRP A 8 -2.03 18.86 2.49
N LYS A 9 -3.22 19.04 3.07
CA LYS A 9 -4.34 18.08 2.93
C LYS A 9 -4.88 17.99 1.50
N GLN A 10 -4.75 19.05 0.70
CA GLN A 10 -5.19 19.05 -0.71
C GLN A 10 -4.19 18.34 -1.64
N GLN A 11 -2.98 18.01 -1.16
CA GLN A 11 -1.97 17.30 -1.94
C GLN A 11 -2.18 15.79 -1.85
N ASN A 12 -3.05 15.27 -2.72
CA ASN A 12 -3.52 13.88 -2.66
C ASN A 12 -2.51 12.85 -3.21
N THR A 13 -1.50 13.29 -3.95
CA THR A 13 -0.49 12.42 -4.59
C THR A 13 0.89 12.64 -4.01
N LEU A 14 1.70 11.59 -3.92
CA LEU A 14 3.10 11.67 -3.48
C LEU A 14 3.91 12.70 -4.28
N GLU A 15 3.73 12.73 -5.60
CA GLU A 15 4.45 13.63 -6.51
C GLU A 15 4.24 15.11 -6.16
N ARG A 16 2.98 15.52 -5.92
CA ARG A 16 2.64 16.87 -5.48
C ARG A 16 3.24 17.22 -4.12
N LYS A 17 3.21 16.27 -3.17
CA LYS A 17 3.81 16.48 -1.85
C LYS A 17 5.32 16.71 -1.96
N LEU A 18 6.01 15.88 -2.74
CA LEU A 18 7.45 16.01 -2.99
C LEU A 18 7.77 17.33 -3.70
N PHE A 19 7.03 17.66 -4.77
CA PHE A 19 7.21 18.91 -5.51
C PHE A 19 7.17 20.13 -4.58
N TRP A 20 6.08 20.31 -3.82
CA TRP A 20 5.92 21.49 -2.98
C TRP A 20 6.93 21.56 -1.85
N SER A 21 7.29 20.42 -1.24
CA SER A 21 8.29 20.41 -0.16
C SER A 21 9.66 20.77 -0.68
N ILE A 22 10.09 20.15 -1.79
CA ILE A 22 11.39 20.45 -2.37
C ILE A 22 11.44 21.89 -2.84
N LEU A 23 10.39 22.37 -3.50
CA LEU A 23 10.30 23.76 -3.96
C LEU A 23 10.46 24.74 -2.81
N VAL A 24 9.77 24.53 -1.67
CA VAL A 24 9.90 25.39 -0.49
C VAL A 24 11.32 25.36 0.08
N VAL A 25 11.90 24.16 0.25
CA VAL A 25 13.26 24.03 0.79
C VAL A 25 14.30 24.70 -0.12
N VAL A 26 14.23 24.45 -1.43
CA VAL A 26 15.13 25.04 -2.43
C VAL A 26 14.97 26.55 -2.50
N THR A 27 13.74 27.07 -2.44
CA THR A 27 13.47 28.52 -2.47
C THR A 27 14.05 29.21 -1.23
N LEU A 28 13.88 28.61 -0.05
CA LEU A 28 14.46 29.12 1.20
C LEU A 28 15.99 29.09 1.17
N ALA A 29 16.59 27.99 0.74
CA ALA A 29 18.04 27.87 0.62
C ALA A 29 18.62 28.89 -0.39
N SER A 30 17.97 29.04 -1.55
CA SER A 30 18.37 30.00 -2.59
C SER A 30 18.23 31.45 -2.12
N THR A 31 17.20 31.76 -1.32
CA THR A 31 17.00 33.10 -0.73
C THR A 31 18.09 33.41 0.30
N GLY A 32 18.41 32.46 1.18
CA GLY A 32 19.49 32.61 2.16
C GLY A 32 20.85 32.80 1.49
N SER A 33 21.13 32.01 0.46
CA SER A 33 22.36 32.13 -0.35
C SER A 33 22.44 33.48 -1.06
N ALA A 34 21.36 33.95 -1.72
CA ALA A 34 21.36 35.24 -2.39
C ALA A 34 21.57 36.44 -1.45
N ILE A 35 20.98 36.40 -0.25
CA ILE A 35 21.20 37.43 0.79
C ILE A 35 22.67 37.43 1.24
N PHE A 36 23.25 36.24 1.41
CA PHE A 36 24.65 36.09 1.80
C PHE A 36 25.60 36.63 0.71
N THR A 37 25.36 36.32 -0.57
CA THR A 37 26.11 36.88 -1.71
C THR A 37 26.11 38.42 -1.72
N VAL A 38 24.98 39.05 -1.36
CA VAL A 38 24.90 40.51 -1.21
C VAL A 38 25.70 41.00 -0.01
N ALA A 39 25.63 40.28 1.12
CA ALA A 39 26.31 40.65 2.36
C ALA A 39 27.85 40.58 2.22
N GLU A 40 28.37 39.65 1.43
CA GLU A 40 29.81 39.57 1.11
C GLU A 40 30.28 40.63 0.11
N GLY A 41 29.37 41.46 -0.43
CA GLY A 41 29.73 42.51 -1.38
C GLY A 41 30.17 41.98 -2.75
N MET A 42 29.71 40.79 -3.14
CA MET A 42 29.99 40.22 -4.46
C MET A 42 29.38 41.08 -5.58
N SER A 43 29.76 40.80 -6.84
CA SER A 43 29.29 41.56 -8.01
C SER A 43 27.75 41.68 -8.06
N ALA A 44 27.23 42.80 -8.55
CA ALA A 44 25.79 43.00 -8.71
C ALA A 44 25.14 41.93 -9.60
N ILE A 45 25.91 41.37 -10.53
CA ILE A 45 25.50 40.26 -11.40
C ILE A 45 25.32 38.98 -10.59
N ALA A 46 26.26 38.63 -9.70
CA ALA A 46 26.15 37.47 -8.82
C ALA A 46 24.89 37.52 -7.94
N ALA A 47 24.63 38.67 -7.31
CA ALA A 47 23.41 38.89 -6.53
C ALA A 47 22.14 38.75 -7.38
N ALA A 48 22.11 39.34 -8.57
CA ALA A 48 20.98 39.24 -9.49
C ALA A 48 20.71 37.78 -9.92
N CYS A 49 21.75 37.00 -10.15
CA CYS A 49 21.64 35.56 -10.47
C CYS A 49 21.07 34.76 -9.29
N GLY A 50 21.52 35.04 -8.06
CA GLY A 50 21.00 34.40 -6.85
C GLY A 50 19.50 34.66 -6.64
N PHE A 51 19.05 35.91 -6.79
CA PHE A 51 17.62 36.23 -6.77
C PHE A 51 16.87 35.65 -7.98
N GLY A 52 17.54 35.47 -9.12
CA GLY A 52 17.04 34.72 -10.27
C GLY A 52 16.63 33.29 -9.91
N CYS A 53 17.34 32.61 -9.00
CA CYS A 53 17.00 31.24 -8.57
C CYS A 53 15.64 31.21 -7.90
N VAL A 54 15.41 32.19 -7.02
CA VAL A 54 14.15 32.37 -6.28
C VAL A 54 13.02 32.67 -7.26
N LEU A 55 13.26 33.56 -8.23
CA LEU A 55 12.29 33.94 -9.25
C LEU A 55 11.88 32.74 -10.12
N VAL A 56 12.84 31.91 -10.55
CA VAL A 56 12.55 30.67 -11.28
C VAL A 56 11.69 29.72 -10.46
N CYS A 57 12.01 29.52 -9.17
CA CYS A 57 11.20 28.67 -8.28
C CYS A 57 9.75 29.20 -8.17
N LEU A 58 9.57 30.51 -7.99
CA LEU A 58 8.24 31.12 -7.88
C LEU A 58 7.44 31.05 -9.19
N MET A 59 8.10 31.27 -10.34
CA MET A 59 7.46 31.12 -11.66
C MET A 59 7.01 29.69 -11.90
N VAL A 60 7.85 28.71 -11.59
CA VAL A 60 7.51 27.29 -11.71
C VAL A 60 6.36 26.94 -10.76
N ALA A 61 6.34 27.48 -9.54
CA ALA A 61 5.22 27.31 -8.62
C ALA A 61 3.90 27.79 -9.23
N ALA A 62 3.90 28.99 -9.82
CA ALA A 62 2.71 29.56 -10.47
C ALA A 62 2.24 28.74 -11.67
N VAL A 63 3.17 28.28 -12.51
CA VAL A 63 2.87 27.41 -13.65
C VAL A 63 2.34 26.06 -13.18
N ALA A 64 2.91 25.47 -12.14
CA ALA A 64 2.48 24.19 -11.58
C ALA A 64 1.04 24.26 -11.04
N VAL A 65 0.68 25.36 -10.36
CA VAL A 65 -0.70 25.60 -9.88
C VAL A 65 -1.67 25.71 -11.06
N LYS A 66 -1.30 26.43 -12.13
CA LYS A 66 -2.18 26.66 -13.28
C LYS A 66 -2.36 25.44 -14.17
N THR A 67 -1.29 24.70 -14.43
CA THR A 67 -1.28 23.58 -15.39
C THR A 67 -1.54 22.22 -14.75
N SER A 68 -1.36 22.11 -13.43
CA SER A 68 -1.35 20.83 -12.71
C SER A 68 -0.29 19.81 -13.19
N LEU A 69 0.69 20.24 -14.00
CA LEU A 69 1.78 19.40 -14.56
C LEU A 69 3.02 19.42 -13.66
N TYR A 70 2.86 19.00 -12.40
CA TYR A 70 3.88 19.13 -11.35
C TYR A 70 5.23 18.47 -11.69
N ASN A 71 5.23 17.27 -12.26
CA ASN A 71 6.49 16.59 -12.62
C ASN A 71 7.26 17.30 -13.73
N GLN A 72 6.56 17.80 -14.75
CA GLN A 72 7.18 18.53 -15.85
C GLN A 72 7.72 19.86 -15.34
N CYS A 73 6.94 20.57 -14.52
CA CYS A 73 7.36 21.80 -13.85
C CYS A 73 8.62 21.58 -13.00
N TYR A 74 8.68 20.48 -12.25
CA TYR A 74 9.84 20.09 -11.46
C TYR A 74 11.09 19.86 -12.32
N LEU A 75 10.95 19.07 -13.40
CA LEU A 75 12.05 18.77 -14.31
C LEU A 75 12.58 20.04 -14.99
N VAL A 76 11.67 20.91 -15.45
CA VAL A 76 12.02 22.21 -16.04
C VAL A 76 12.77 23.08 -15.03
N MET A 77 12.30 23.15 -13.78
CA MET A 77 13.01 23.87 -12.71
C MET A 77 14.43 23.34 -12.54
N CYS A 78 14.60 22.03 -12.39
CA CYS A 78 15.92 21.42 -12.23
C CYS A 78 16.83 21.71 -13.43
N CYS A 79 16.32 21.64 -14.66
CA CYS A 79 17.09 21.96 -15.86
C CYS A 79 17.48 23.45 -15.91
N LEU A 80 16.55 24.37 -15.60
CA LEU A 80 16.84 25.81 -15.58
C LEU A 80 17.89 26.16 -14.52
N LEU A 81 17.77 25.58 -13.33
CA LEU A 81 18.74 25.78 -12.25
C LEU A 81 20.11 25.21 -12.64
N THR A 82 20.18 23.95 -13.08
CA THR A 82 21.46 23.27 -13.34
C THR A 82 22.16 23.65 -14.63
N CYS A 83 21.41 23.89 -15.72
CA CYS A 83 22.00 24.09 -17.05
C CYS A 83 22.24 25.57 -17.39
N PHE A 84 21.63 26.50 -16.66
CA PHE A 84 21.76 27.93 -16.94
C PHE A 84 22.22 28.72 -15.73
N LEU A 85 21.50 28.61 -14.63
CA LEU A 85 21.69 29.54 -13.52
C LEU A 85 22.93 29.19 -12.67
N MET A 86 23.18 27.91 -12.44
CA MET A 86 24.38 27.45 -11.74
C MET A 86 25.67 27.71 -12.56
N PRO A 87 25.74 27.48 -13.88
CA PRO A 87 26.85 27.93 -14.74
C PRO A 87 27.14 29.42 -14.62
N LEU A 88 26.10 30.25 -14.63
CA LEU A 88 26.24 31.69 -14.50
C LEU A 88 26.82 32.05 -13.12
N LEU A 89 26.23 31.51 -12.04
CA LEU A 89 26.73 31.71 -10.68
C LEU A 89 28.16 31.20 -10.51
N PHE A 90 28.55 30.11 -11.17
CA PHE A 90 29.92 29.60 -11.11
C PHE A 90 30.91 30.62 -11.66
N LEU A 91 30.62 31.24 -12.80
CA LEU A 91 31.50 32.24 -13.41
C LEU A 91 31.57 33.54 -12.60
N PHE A 92 30.49 33.93 -11.93
CA PHE A 92 30.41 35.21 -11.19
C PHE A 92 30.67 35.11 -9.69
N CYS A 93 30.75 33.89 -9.14
CA CYS A 93 30.92 33.65 -7.70
C CYS A 93 32.16 32.80 -7.39
N GLY A 94 33.32 33.05 -7.99
CA GLY A 94 34.57 32.38 -7.59
C GLY A 94 34.88 31.03 -8.25
N GLY A 95 34.01 30.52 -9.13
CA GLY A 95 34.30 29.31 -9.89
C GLY A 95 34.61 28.10 -9.02
N ILE A 96 35.78 27.49 -9.22
CA ILE A 96 36.20 26.28 -8.50
C ILE A 96 36.68 26.55 -7.07
N THR A 97 37.07 27.79 -6.76
CA THR A 97 37.58 28.17 -5.43
C THR A 97 36.49 28.53 -4.44
N SER A 98 35.24 28.60 -4.90
CA SER A 98 34.06 28.85 -4.06
C SER A 98 33.27 27.57 -3.74
N GLY A 99 32.17 27.71 -3.02
CA GLY A 99 31.23 26.64 -2.69
C GLY A 99 30.41 26.13 -3.88
N MET A 100 30.51 26.75 -5.07
CA MET A 100 29.69 26.42 -6.25
C MET A 100 29.70 24.93 -6.66
N PRO A 101 30.81 24.17 -6.59
CA PRO A 101 30.80 22.73 -6.81
C PRO A 101 29.80 21.96 -5.91
N LEU A 102 29.59 22.39 -4.66
CA LEU A 102 28.63 21.77 -3.74
C LEU A 102 27.18 22.04 -4.15
N TYR A 103 26.89 23.24 -4.65
CA TYR A 103 25.57 23.55 -5.20
C TYR A 103 25.26 22.72 -6.45
N TYR A 104 26.25 22.48 -7.32
CA TYR A 104 26.07 21.58 -8.46
C TYR A 104 25.71 20.15 -8.05
N VAL A 105 26.47 19.57 -7.13
CA VAL A 105 26.19 18.22 -6.63
C VAL A 105 24.78 18.14 -6.02
N THR A 106 24.41 19.16 -5.23
CA THR A 106 23.08 19.24 -4.62
C THR A 106 21.98 19.35 -5.67
N ALA A 107 22.13 20.23 -6.66
CA ALA A 107 21.13 20.43 -7.71
C ALA A 107 20.96 19.19 -8.60
N ILE A 108 22.06 18.47 -8.90
CA ILE A 108 22.02 17.18 -9.60
C ILE A 108 21.30 16.13 -8.74
N ALA A 109 21.59 16.05 -7.44
CA ALA A 109 20.93 15.11 -6.55
C ALA A 109 19.42 15.35 -6.47
N LEU A 110 18.96 16.60 -6.59
CA LEU A 110 17.54 16.93 -6.63
C LEU A 110 16.83 16.36 -7.88
N ILE A 111 17.51 16.26 -9.02
CA ILE A 111 16.96 15.61 -10.23
C ILE A 111 16.49 14.19 -9.93
N ALA A 112 17.14 13.48 -8.99
CA ALA A 112 16.77 12.10 -8.63
C ALA A 112 15.32 11.98 -8.14
N TYR A 113 14.78 13.04 -7.53
CA TYR A 113 13.40 13.12 -7.02
C TYR A 113 12.37 13.50 -8.09
N ALA A 114 12.80 13.87 -9.31
CA ALA A 114 11.89 14.01 -10.43
C ALA A 114 11.20 12.67 -10.69
N ALA A 115 9.88 12.71 -10.89
CA ALA A 115 9.11 11.50 -11.10
C ALA A 115 9.50 10.76 -12.39
N ARG A 116 8.98 9.53 -12.49
CA ARG A 116 9.28 8.48 -13.47
C ARG A 116 9.56 8.97 -14.89
N GLY A 117 10.54 8.35 -15.55
CA GLY A 117 10.74 8.44 -17.00
C GLY A 117 12.20 8.58 -17.43
N THR A 118 12.44 8.40 -18.72
CA THR A 118 13.74 8.63 -19.38
C THR A 118 14.17 10.09 -19.31
N ALA A 119 13.22 11.03 -19.24
CA ALA A 119 13.48 12.47 -19.11
C ALA A 119 14.38 12.82 -17.91
N LYS A 120 14.27 12.10 -16.79
CA LYS A 120 15.14 12.29 -15.62
C LYS A 120 16.60 11.94 -15.92
N ILE A 121 16.81 10.84 -16.63
CA ILE A 121 18.15 10.38 -17.01
C ILE A 121 18.76 11.37 -18.00
N VAL A 122 17.98 11.82 -18.99
CA VAL A 122 18.41 12.85 -19.94
C VAL A 122 18.76 14.15 -19.21
N ALA A 123 17.89 14.64 -18.32
CA ALA A 123 18.16 15.85 -17.54
C ALA A 123 19.45 15.70 -16.70
N PHE A 124 19.61 14.58 -16.00
CA PHE A 124 20.84 14.28 -15.25
C PHE A 124 22.09 14.31 -16.15
N SER A 125 22.05 13.59 -17.28
CA SER A 125 23.19 13.52 -18.22
C SER A 125 23.54 14.88 -18.81
N VAL A 126 22.53 15.66 -19.20
CA VAL A 126 22.72 17.02 -19.73
C VAL A 126 23.29 17.94 -18.65
N SER A 127 22.76 17.93 -17.43
CA SER A 127 23.28 18.74 -16.31
C SER A 127 24.73 18.40 -15.98
N VAL A 128 25.09 17.11 -15.94
CA VAL A 128 26.47 16.67 -15.70
C VAL A 128 27.39 17.13 -16.84
N LEU A 129 26.96 16.98 -18.09
CA LEU A 129 27.74 17.41 -19.26
C LEU A 129 27.97 18.92 -19.27
N VAL A 130 26.94 19.72 -19.04
CA VAL A 130 27.04 21.18 -18.98
C VAL A 130 28.04 21.59 -17.88
N ASN A 131 27.95 20.99 -16.69
CA ASN A 131 28.87 21.31 -15.60
C ASN A 131 30.32 20.92 -15.92
N ALA A 132 30.52 19.75 -16.55
CA ALA A 132 31.85 19.33 -16.99
C ALA A 132 32.44 20.29 -18.02
N ILE A 133 31.64 20.78 -18.97
CA ILE A 133 32.05 21.79 -19.95
C ILE A 133 32.44 23.10 -19.26
N VAL A 134 31.65 23.57 -18.28
CA VAL A 134 31.95 24.80 -17.53
C VAL A 134 33.25 24.67 -16.74
N PHE A 135 33.48 23.54 -16.08
CA PHE A 135 34.74 23.28 -15.36
C PHE A 135 35.94 23.24 -16.30
N LEU A 136 35.82 22.55 -17.44
CA LEU A 136 36.88 22.49 -18.44
C LEU A 136 37.16 23.87 -19.05
N ALA A 137 36.12 24.64 -19.37
CA ALA A 137 36.25 26.00 -19.90
C ALA A 137 36.95 26.92 -18.90
N SER A 138 36.58 26.84 -17.62
CA SER A 138 37.23 27.60 -16.54
C SER A 138 38.69 27.23 -16.32
N TRP A 139 39.08 25.97 -16.56
CA TRP A 139 40.49 25.58 -16.56
C TRP A 139 41.21 26.22 -17.75
N VAL A 140 40.71 26.00 -18.97
CA VAL A 140 41.38 26.43 -20.20
C VAL A 140 41.47 27.96 -20.30
N TYR A 141 40.45 28.68 -19.83
CA TYR A 141 40.39 30.13 -19.83
C TYR A 141 40.10 30.67 -18.42
N PRO A 142 41.13 30.84 -17.57
CA PRO A 142 40.96 31.31 -16.19
C PRO A 142 40.21 32.65 -16.07
N ASN A 143 40.42 33.54 -17.04
CA ASN A 143 39.77 34.86 -17.11
C ASN A 143 38.24 34.83 -17.32
N LEU A 144 37.65 33.64 -17.56
CA LEU A 144 36.19 33.48 -17.58
C LEU A 144 35.55 33.68 -16.21
N VAL A 145 36.28 33.40 -15.12
CA VAL A 145 35.81 33.59 -13.76
C VAL A 145 36.05 35.05 -13.37
N VAL A 146 34.96 35.79 -13.13
CA VAL A 146 35.01 37.25 -12.96
C VAL A 146 35.28 37.66 -11.51
N ALA A 147 34.80 36.88 -10.55
CA ALA A 147 35.05 37.13 -9.13
C ALA A 147 36.20 36.25 -8.66
N GLU A 148 37.31 36.85 -8.26
CA GLU A 148 38.36 36.17 -7.50
C GLU A 148 38.10 36.42 -6.01
N LEU A 149 37.85 35.34 -5.27
CA LEU A 149 37.74 35.38 -3.82
C LEU A 149 39.14 35.28 -3.22
N ASP A 150 39.41 36.08 -2.20
CA ASP A 150 40.59 35.88 -1.36
C ASP A 150 40.44 34.61 -0.51
N ARG A 151 41.52 34.21 0.17
CA ARG A 151 41.53 32.95 0.94
C ARG A 151 40.45 32.91 2.02
N ASP A 152 40.22 34.04 2.70
CA ASP A 152 39.28 34.11 3.82
C ASP A 152 37.84 34.13 3.31
N GLY A 153 37.54 34.88 2.24
CA GLY A 153 36.23 34.87 1.59
C GLY A 153 35.88 33.51 0.97
N ALA A 154 36.83 32.87 0.28
CA ALA A 154 36.63 31.51 -0.25
C ALA A 154 36.31 30.50 0.85
N TYR A 155 37.00 30.58 2.00
CA TYR A 155 36.73 29.71 3.13
C TYR A 155 35.34 29.95 3.74
N LEU A 156 34.94 31.21 3.90
CA LEU A 156 33.64 31.60 4.44
C LEU A 156 32.50 31.14 3.52
N ASP A 157 32.62 31.37 2.21
CA ASP A 157 31.64 30.93 1.21
C ASP A 157 31.50 29.41 1.16
N ILE A 158 32.61 28.66 1.16
CA ILE A 158 32.57 27.19 1.22
C ILE A 158 31.89 26.70 2.50
N LEU A 159 32.20 27.30 3.66
CA LEU A 159 31.60 26.95 4.94
C LEU A 159 30.09 27.18 4.92
N VAL A 160 29.64 28.36 4.49
CA VAL A 160 28.22 28.71 4.41
C VAL A 160 27.49 27.85 3.40
N THR A 161 28.07 27.67 2.22
CA THR A 161 27.51 26.79 1.18
C THR A 161 27.38 25.36 1.68
N SER A 162 28.39 24.82 2.37
CA SER A 162 28.34 23.46 2.93
C SER A 162 27.20 23.27 3.95
N LEU A 163 26.90 24.31 4.75
CA LEU A 163 25.78 24.30 5.69
C LEU A 163 24.43 24.30 4.95
N PHE A 164 24.28 25.17 3.94
CA PHE A 164 23.05 25.22 3.13
C PHE A 164 22.80 23.93 2.36
N THR A 165 23.83 23.35 1.73
CA THR A 165 23.71 22.09 0.99
C THR A 165 23.38 20.93 1.92
N SER A 166 24.04 20.85 3.09
CA SER A 166 23.78 19.80 4.08
C SER A 166 22.35 19.89 4.61
N LEU A 167 21.89 21.09 4.96
CA LEU A 167 20.51 21.31 5.44
C LEU A 167 19.47 20.99 4.36
N THR A 168 19.74 21.39 3.11
CA THR A 168 18.85 21.14 1.97
C THR A 168 18.71 19.64 1.70
N LEU A 169 19.83 18.92 1.59
CA LEU A 169 19.83 17.48 1.35
C LEU A 169 19.18 16.71 2.51
N PHE A 170 19.47 17.09 3.76
CA PHE A 170 18.84 16.47 4.92
C PHE A 170 17.33 16.73 4.94
N ALA A 171 16.89 17.98 4.73
CA ALA A 171 15.46 18.33 4.75
C ALA A 171 14.68 17.63 3.63
N VAL A 172 15.22 17.63 2.41
CA VAL A 172 14.60 16.94 1.26
C VAL A 172 14.60 15.42 1.48
N GLY A 173 15.70 14.83 1.93
CA GLY A 173 15.80 13.40 2.21
C GLY A 173 14.84 12.95 3.32
N ALA A 174 14.83 13.66 4.46
CA ALA A 174 13.96 13.36 5.57
C ALA A 174 12.47 13.51 5.21
N PHE A 175 12.10 14.56 4.46
CA PHE A 175 10.73 14.73 3.99
C PHE A 175 10.34 13.61 3.02
N SER A 176 11.21 13.29 2.07
CA SER A 176 10.93 12.28 1.05
C SER A 176 10.77 10.89 1.65
N LEU A 177 11.63 10.51 2.60
CA LEU A 177 11.55 9.25 3.34
C LEU A 177 10.24 9.17 4.15
N ARG A 178 9.85 10.25 4.82
CA ARG A 178 8.56 10.31 5.55
C ARG A 178 7.37 10.14 4.61
N ALA A 179 7.35 10.90 3.50
CA ALA A 179 6.27 10.82 2.52
C ALA A 179 6.16 9.42 1.90
N TYR A 180 7.29 8.77 1.63
CA TYR A 180 7.33 7.38 1.15
C TYR A 180 6.82 6.38 2.20
N ALA A 181 7.22 6.53 3.46
CA ALA A 181 6.76 5.68 4.55
C ALA A 181 5.24 5.77 4.78
N GLU A 182 4.66 6.97 4.66
CA GLU A 182 3.21 7.16 4.75
C GLU A 182 2.46 6.44 3.61
N GLU A 183 2.90 6.60 2.36
CA GLU A 183 2.27 5.93 1.23
C GLU A 183 2.42 4.41 1.29
N ARG A 184 3.58 3.92 1.74
CA ARG A 184 3.79 2.50 1.99
C ARG A 184 2.78 1.94 2.99
N LYS A 185 2.56 2.61 4.13
CA LYS A 185 1.57 2.19 5.13
C LYS A 185 0.15 2.15 4.55
N LYS A 186 -0.23 3.14 3.74
CA LYS A 186 -1.54 3.13 3.08
C LYS A 186 -1.69 1.94 2.14
N CYS A 187 -0.67 1.65 1.33
CA CYS A 187 -0.65 0.48 0.46
C CYS A 187 -0.76 -0.82 1.26
N GLU A 188 -0.03 -0.97 2.37
CA GLU A 188 -0.11 -2.15 3.23
C GLU A 188 -1.52 -2.35 3.81
N VAL A 189 -2.17 -1.28 4.29
CA VAL A 189 -3.56 -1.34 4.79
C VAL A 189 -4.54 -1.70 3.68
N LEU A 190 -4.37 -1.14 2.47
CA LEU A 190 -5.21 -1.46 1.32
C LEU A 190 -5.03 -2.91 0.87
N LEU A 191 -3.79 -3.41 0.86
CA LEU A 191 -3.49 -4.81 0.57
C LEU A 191 -4.13 -5.75 1.59
N TYR A 192 -4.02 -5.44 2.88
CA TYR A 192 -4.67 -6.22 3.93
C TYR A 192 -6.20 -6.24 3.75
N LYS A 193 -6.80 -5.09 3.43
CA LYS A 193 -8.24 -4.99 3.18
C LYS A 193 -8.67 -5.79 1.93
N LEU A 194 -7.88 -5.74 0.87
CA LEU A 194 -8.15 -6.51 -0.36
C LEU A 194 -8.03 -8.01 -0.09
N ASP A 195 -7.03 -8.42 0.69
CA ASP A 195 -6.85 -9.82 1.06
C ASP A 195 -8.02 -10.32 1.91
N TYR A 196 -8.40 -9.58 2.95
CA TYR A 196 -9.56 -9.88 3.79
C TYR A 196 -10.86 -10.05 2.97
N LEU A 197 -11.15 -9.10 2.07
CA LEU A 197 -12.34 -9.14 1.22
C LEU A 197 -12.28 -10.25 0.15
N SER A 198 -11.08 -10.60 -0.33
CA SER A 198 -10.86 -11.66 -1.30
C SER A 198 -11.06 -13.06 -0.70
N GLN A 199 -10.87 -13.20 0.62
CA GLN A 199 -10.94 -14.47 1.33
C GLN A 199 -12.29 -14.77 1.98
N ARG A 200 -13.18 -13.78 2.11
CA ARG A 200 -14.49 -13.92 2.76
C ARG A 200 -15.65 -13.90 1.77
N ASP A 201 -16.77 -14.50 2.16
CA ASP A 201 -18.02 -14.47 1.43
C ASP A 201 -18.75 -13.15 1.73
N PRO A 202 -19.19 -12.39 0.71
CA PRO A 202 -19.74 -11.05 0.93
C PRO A 202 -21.10 -11.01 1.64
N LEU A 203 -21.84 -12.13 1.67
CA LEU A 203 -23.12 -12.19 2.37
C LEU A 203 -22.92 -12.53 3.84
N THR A 204 -22.15 -13.59 4.09
CA THR A 204 -22.04 -14.25 5.40
C THR A 204 -20.83 -13.82 6.22
N GLU A 205 -19.87 -13.14 5.59
CA GLU A 205 -18.59 -12.70 6.15
C GLU A 205 -17.67 -13.82 6.68
N ILE A 206 -18.09 -15.10 6.68
CA ILE A 206 -17.19 -16.25 6.89
C ILE A 206 -16.27 -16.46 5.68
N TYR A 207 -15.31 -17.39 5.76
CA TYR A 207 -14.41 -17.64 4.63
C TYR A 207 -15.18 -18.10 3.39
N ASN A 208 -14.66 -17.79 2.20
CA ASN A 208 -15.23 -18.27 0.95
C ASN A 208 -14.57 -19.59 0.52
N ARG A 209 -15.16 -20.23 -0.50
CA ARG A 209 -14.64 -21.47 -1.10
C ARG A 209 -13.16 -21.38 -1.48
N ARG A 210 -12.68 -20.25 -2.00
CA ARG A 210 -11.29 -20.11 -2.44
C ARG A 210 -10.34 -20.23 -1.23
N HIS A 211 -10.63 -19.49 -0.16
CA HIS A 211 -9.84 -19.55 1.07
C HIS A 211 -9.89 -20.96 1.67
N LEU A 212 -11.08 -21.57 1.76
CA LEU A 212 -11.24 -22.93 2.26
C LEU A 212 -10.30 -23.92 1.54
N ILE A 213 -10.29 -23.93 0.21
CA ILE A 213 -9.49 -24.90 -0.55
C ILE A 213 -8.00 -24.73 -0.25
N SER A 214 -7.50 -23.49 -0.15
CA SER A 214 -6.11 -23.23 0.25
C SER A 214 -5.85 -23.71 1.67
N HIS A 215 -6.72 -23.35 2.62
CA HIS A 215 -6.57 -23.73 4.04
C HIS A 215 -6.57 -25.25 4.22
N LEU A 216 -7.46 -25.96 3.51
CA LEU A 216 -7.52 -27.41 3.58
C LEU A 216 -6.23 -28.07 3.05
N GLN A 217 -5.60 -27.50 2.01
CA GLN A 217 -4.35 -28.00 1.43
C GLN A 217 -3.13 -27.67 2.30
N ASP A 218 -3.04 -26.44 2.79
CA ASP A 218 -1.83 -25.92 3.43
C ASP A 218 -1.78 -26.24 4.93
N VAL A 219 -2.93 -26.30 5.58
CA VAL A 219 -3.03 -26.44 7.03
C VAL A 219 -3.60 -27.81 7.41
N VAL A 220 -4.81 -28.12 6.92
CA VAL A 220 -5.53 -29.33 7.35
C VAL A 220 -4.84 -30.59 6.85
N TRP A 221 -4.44 -30.64 5.58
CA TRP A 221 -3.81 -31.84 5.01
C TRP A 221 -2.50 -32.22 5.70
N ARG A 222 -1.74 -31.22 6.18
CA ARG A 222 -0.49 -31.42 6.92
C ARG A 222 -0.72 -31.96 8.33
N ARG A 223 -1.81 -31.54 8.98
CA ARG A 223 -2.22 -31.96 10.33
C ARG A 223 -3.43 -32.89 10.31
N ARG A 224 -3.63 -33.65 9.23
CA ARG A 224 -4.89 -34.37 8.94
C ARG A 224 -5.38 -35.33 10.02
N ASN A 225 -4.50 -35.78 10.91
CA ASN A 225 -4.84 -36.63 12.07
C ASN A 225 -5.60 -35.91 13.18
N GLU A 226 -5.55 -34.57 13.20
CA GLU A 226 -6.20 -33.72 14.20
C GLU A 226 -7.51 -33.12 13.68
N PHE A 227 -7.82 -33.31 12.39
CA PHE A 227 -8.91 -32.60 11.72
C PHE A 227 -10.01 -33.52 11.22
N TYR A 228 -11.23 -32.99 11.29
CA TYR A 228 -12.46 -33.58 10.80
C TYR A 228 -13.16 -32.57 9.89
N LEU A 229 -13.78 -33.06 8.82
CA LEU A 229 -14.46 -32.24 7.85
C LEU A 229 -15.96 -32.48 7.94
N LEU A 230 -16.71 -31.40 8.12
CA LEU A 230 -18.16 -31.37 8.11
C LEU A 230 -18.62 -30.54 6.91
N MET A 231 -19.45 -31.12 6.05
CA MET A 231 -20.10 -30.40 4.96
C MET A 231 -21.60 -30.37 5.21
N LEU A 232 -22.17 -29.17 5.20
CA LEU A 232 -23.55 -28.88 5.57
C LEU A 232 -24.29 -28.23 4.40
N ASP A 233 -25.59 -28.49 4.31
CA ASP A 233 -26.50 -27.84 3.35
C ASP A 233 -27.87 -27.62 4.03
N LEU A 234 -28.51 -26.48 3.76
CA LEU A 234 -29.84 -26.13 4.29
C LEU A 234 -30.96 -26.96 3.66
N ASP A 235 -31.75 -27.63 4.50
CA ASP A 235 -32.87 -28.47 4.05
C ASP A 235 -34.01 -27.63 3.48
N ASP A 236 -34.50 -28.03 2.30
CA ASP A 236 -35.64 -27.42 1.61
C ASP A 236 -35.53 -25.90 1.36
N PHE A 237 -34.30 -25.36 1.32
CA PHE A 237 -34.07 -23.91 1.21
C PHE A 237 -34.71 -23.27 -0.02
N LYS A 238 -34.72 -23.96 -1.16
CA LYS A 238 -35.41 -23.47 -2.36
C LYS A 238 -36.89 -23.19 -2.08
N ARG A 239 -37.55 -24.07 -1.34
CA ARG A 239 -38.97 -23.93 -0.98
C ARG A 239 -39.21 -22.74 -0.04
N ILE A 240 -38.23 -22.43 0.82
CA ILE A 240 -38.27 -21.24 1.67
C ILE A 240 -38.13 -19.97 0.81
N ASN A 241 -37.15 -19.93 -0.09
CA ASN A 241 -36.97 -18.80 -1.01
C ASN A 241 -38.18 -18.57 -1.91
N ASP A 242 -38.75 -19.65 -2.46
CA ASP A 242 -39.92 -19.57 -3.33
C ASP A 242 -41.16 -19.03 -2.58
N ARG A 243 -41.26 -19.29 -1.27
CA ARG A 243 -42.38 -18.84 -0.42
C ARG A 243 -42.18 -17.44 0.16
N LEU A 244 -40.97 -17.10 0.60
CA LEU A 244 -40.68 -15.93 1.45
C LEU A 244 -39.70 -14.94 0.82
N GLY A 245 -39.18 -15.26 -0.36
CA GLY A 245 -38.27 -14.41 -1.12
C GLY A 245 -36.80 -14.55 -0.72
N HIS A 246 -35.92 -14.17 -1.64
CA HIS A 246 -34.46 -14.19 -1.44
C HIS A 246 -33.96 -13.39 -0.23
N PRO A 247 -34.49 -12.20 0.10
CA PRO A 247 -34.02 -11.44 1.26
C PRO A 247 -34.15 -12.21 2.58
N PHE A 248 -35.22 -13.00 2.75
CA PHE A 248 -35.40 -13.83 3.93
C PHE A 248 -34.47 -15.06 3.90
N GLY A 249 -34.26 -15.66 2.72
CA GLY A 249 -33.24 -16.69 2.54
C GLY A 249 -31.85 -16.23 2.96
N ASP A 250 -31.46 -15.02 2.57
CA ASP A 250 -30.19 -14.42 2.95
C ASP A 250 -30.06 -14.24 4.47
N GLN A 251 -31.14 -13.91 5.18
CA GLN A 251 -31.17 -13.86 6.64
C GLN A 251 -30.90 -15.24 7.27
N ILE A 252 -31.50 -16.31 6.72
CA ILE A 252 -31.27 -17.68 7.18
C ILE A 252 -29.82 -18.09 6.98
N ILE A 253 -29.27 -17.83 5.79
CA ILE A 253 -27.86 -18.14 5.47
C ILE A 253 -26.93 -17.42 6.46
N ASN A 254 -27.21 -16.15 6.75
CA ASN A 254 -26.45 -15.37 7.73
C ASN A 254 -26.56 -15.91 9.16
N ALA A 255 -27.76 -16.31 9.59
CA ALA A 255 -27.95 -16.90 10.92
C ALA A 255 -27.16 -18.21 11.09
N VAL A 256 -27.18 -19.07 10.07
CA VAL A 256 -26.44 -20.33 10.07
C VAL A 256 -24.94 -20.09 10.05
N ALA A 257 -24.46 -19.15 9.22
CA ALA A 257 -23.05 -18.78 9.18
C ALA A 257 -22.54 -18.27 10.54
N ARG A 258 -23.34 -17.48 11.26
CA ARG A 258 -23.00 -17.01 12.62
C ARG A 258 -22.91 -18.15 13.63
N ILE A 259 -23.86 -19.10 13.58
CA ILE A 259 -23.78 -20.31 14.43
C ILE A 259 -22.46 -21.03 14.15
N LEU A 260 -22.13 -21.31 12.90
CA LEU A 260 -20.89 -22.00 12.56
C LEU A 260 -19.64 -21.23 13.04
N ALA A 261 -19.60 -19.91 12.82
CA ALA A 261 -18.50 -19.07 13.25
C ALA A 261 -18.34 -19.04 14.80
N ASN A 262 -19.43 -19.10 15.56
CA ASN A 262 -19.39 -19.14 17.03
C ASN A 262 -18.79 -20.44 17.57
N HIS A 263 -18.90 -21.53 16.81
CA HIS A 263 -18.29 -22.82 17.16
C HIS A 263 -16.83 -22.93 16.73
N GLN A 264 -16.31 -21.98 15.96
CA GLN A 264 -14.98 -21.99 15.36
C GLN A 264 -13.91 -21.40 16.29
N ASP A 265 -12.83 -22.14 16.49
CA ASP A 265 -11.58 -21.63 17.07
C ASP A 265 -10.49 -21.46 15.99
N GLU A 266 -10.38 -20.25 15.44
CA GLU A 266 -9.34 -19.90 14.47
C GLU A 266 -7.92 -20.12 15.04
N GLY A 267 -7.72 -20.04 16.37
CA GLY A 267 -6.44 -20.25 17.04
C GLY A 267 -5.92 -21.68 16.92
N CYS A 268 -6.82 -22.66 16.85
CA CYS A 268 -6.48 -24.07 16.59
C CYS A 268 -6.32 -24.40 15.10
N GLY A 269 -6.48 -23.41 14.21
CA GLY A 269 -6.44 -23.58 12.77
C GLY A 269 -7.73 -24.16 12.18
N GLU A 270 -8.86 -24.01 12.88
CA GLU A 270 -10.18 -24.36 12.37
C GLU A 270 -10.66 -23.36 11.31
N CYS A 271 -11.47 -23.83 10.36
CA CYS A 271 -11.95 -23.00 9.25
C CYS A 271 -13.41 -23.30 8.92
N VAL A 272 -14.26 -22.27 9.01
CA VAL A 272 -15.64 -22.28 8.51
C VAL A 272 -15.71 -21.47 7.24
N ALA A 273 -16.27 -22.06 6.18
CA ALA A 273 -16.43 -21.39 4.92
C ALA A 273 -17.77 -21.68 4.23
N ARG A 274 -18.27 -20.70 3.48
CA ARG A 274 -19.36 -20.91 2.53
C ARG A 274 -18.79 -21.52 1.26
N TYR A 275 -19.15 -22.78 1.01
CA TYR A 275 -18.69 -23.54 -0.15
C TYR A 275 -19.41 -23.11 -1.43
N GLY A 276 -20.69 -22.76 -1.34
CA GLY A 276 -21.45 -22.17 -2.45
C GLY A 276 -22.95 -22.30 -2.24
N GLY A 277 -23.72 -21.29 -2.66
CA GLY A 277 -25.18 -21.28 -2.47
C GLY A 277 -25.54 -21.37 -0.98
N VAL A 278 -26.10 -22.50 -0.55
CA VAL A 278 -26.47 -22.78 0.84
C VAL A 278 -25.53 -23.73 1.57
N ASN A 279 -24.41 -24.07 0.92
CA ASN A 279 -23.51 -25.12 1.39
C ASN A 279 -22.39 -24.49 2.21
N PHE A 280 -22.14 -25.07 3.37
CA PHE A 280 -21.08 -24.67 4.28
C PHE A 280 -20.13 -25.84 4.50
N VAL A 281 -18.86 -25.54 4.73
CA VAL A 281 -17.86 -26.52 5.13
C VAL A 281 -17.18 -26.02 6.38
N TYR A 282 -17.01 -26.93 7.33
CA TYR A 282 -16.32 -26.69 8.58
C TYR A 282 -15.19 -27.73 8.74
N ALA A 283 -13.95 -27.27 8.65
CA ALA A 283 -12.76 -28.00 9.08
C ALA A 283 -12.53 -27.79 10.58
N MET A 284 -12.86 -28.80 11.37
CA MET A 284 -12.78 -28.83 12.83
C MET A 284 -11.49 -29.50 13.29
N ASN A 285 -10.83 -28.92 14.29
CA ASN A 285 -9.74 -29.55 15.03
C ASN A 285 -10.32 -30.17 16.30
N ALA A 286 -10.05 -31.44 16.58
CA ALA A 286 -10.54 -32.09 17.78
C ALA A 286 -9.62 -33.22 18.21
N SER A 287 -9.66 -33.56 19.49
CA SER A 287 -8.83 -34.64 20.05
C SER A 287 -9.36 -36.03 19.70
N SER A 288 -10.66 -36.13 19.36
CA SER A 288 -11.31 -37.39 18.99
C SER A 288 -12.48 -37.19 18.03
N GLU A 289 -12.85 -38.25 17.32
CA GLU A 289 -14.01 -38.25 16.41
C GLU A 289 -15.31 -37.99 17.15
N GLY A 290 -15.48 -38.58 18.34
CA GLY A 290 -16.67 -38.38 19.17
C GLY A 290 -16.86 -36.93 19.60
N GLU A 291 -15.78 -36.23 19.95
CA GLU A 291 -15.81 -34.80 20.28
C GLU A 291 -16.22 -33.95 19.07
N ALA A 292 -15.58 -34.18 17.92
CA ALA A 292 -15.90 -33.46 16.68
C ALA A 292 -17.34 -33.72 16.22
N PHE A 293 -17.80 -34.97 16.29
CA PHE A 293 -19.17 -35.33 15.91
C PHE A 293 -20.21 -34.76 16.87
N ALA A 294 -19.93 -34.75 18.19
CA ALA A 294 -20.81 -34.11 19.16
C ALA A 294 -20.98 -32.61 18.88
N ARG A 295 -19.91 -31.91 18.47
CA ARG A 295 -19.97 -30.51 18.04
C ARG A 295 -20.76 -30.34 16.75
N ALA A 296 -20.60 -31.22 15.76
CA ALA A 296 -21.42 -31.22 14.54
C ALA A 296 -22.92 -31.38 14.85
N GLU A 297 -23.28 -32.29 15.75
CA GLU A 297 -24.67 -32.47 16.20
C GLU A 297 -25.19 -31.29 17.03
N ALA A 298 -24.34 -30.65 17.83
CA ALA A 298 -24.70 -29.43 18.55
C ALA A 298 -25.08 -28.29 17.59
N ILE A 299 -24.25 -28.06 16.56
CA ILE A 299 -24.52 -27.09 15.48
C ILE A 299 -25.86 -27.40 14.81
N ARG A 300 -26.11 -28.66 14.44
CA ARG A 300 -27.38 -29.08 13.82
C ARG A 300 -28.59 -28.77 14.71
N LYS A 301 -28.49 -29.08 16.01
CA LYS A 301 -29.56 -28.79 16.98
C LYS A 301 -29.79 -27.29 17.17
N GLU A 302 -28.72 -26.51 17.22
CA GLU A 302 -28.79 -25.05 17.34
C GLU A 302 -29.44 -24.40 16.12
N VAL A 303 -29.08 -24.84 14.91
CA VAL A 303 -29.74 -24.39 13.67
C VAL A 303 -31.23 -24.73 13.68
N ARG A 304 -31.62 -25.92 14.15
CA ARG A 304 -33.03 -26.31 14.28
C ARG A 304 -33.82 -25.42 15.25
N GLN A 305 -33.14 -24.79 16.20
CA GLN A 305 -33.74 -23.90 17.19
C GLN A 305 -33.83 -22.44 16.73
N LEU A 306 -33.34 -22.11 15.52
CA LEU A 306 -33.49 -20.77 14.96
C LEU A 306 -34.97 -20.40 14.88
N GLN A 307 -35.29 -19.22 15.41
CA GLN A 307 -36.59 -18.59 15.33
C GLN A 307 -36.43 -17.23 14.66
N PHE A 308 -37.39 -16.88 13.81
CA PHE A 308 -37.41 -15.60 13.09
C PHE A 308 -38.68 -14.86 13.49
N GLU A 309 -38.55 -13.65 14.04
CA GLU A 309 -39.68 -12.87 14.56
C GLU A 309 -40.75 -12.60 13.49
N ASP A 310 -40.31 -12.28 12.27
CA ASP A 310 -41.21 -12.00 11.14
C ASP A 310 -41.93 -13.27 10.63
N PHE A 311 -41.40 -14.46 10.92
CA PHE A 311 -41.89 -15.75 10.42
C PHE A 311 -41.75 -16.88 11.46
N PRO A 312 -42.53 -16.85 12.56
CA PRO A 312 -42.36 -17.77 13.69
C PRO A 312 -42.64 -19.24 13.34
N ASP A 313 -43.40 -19.51 12.28
CA ASP A 313 -43.75 -20.86 11.83
C ASP A 313 -42.68 -21.50 10.92
N VAL A 314 -41.61 -20.76 10.56
CA VAL A 314 -40.55 -21.29 9.70
C VAL A 314 -39.58 -22.11 10.54
N SER A 315 -39.48 -23.40 10.22
CA SER A 315 -38.43 -24.28 10.76
C SER A 315 -37.31 -24.45 9.74
N VAL A 316 -36.09 -24.08 10.13
CA VAL A 316 -34.87 -24.30 9.36
C VAL A 316 -34.15 -25.51 9.91
N THR A 317 -33.71 -26.42 9.04
CA THR A 317 -32.87 -27.56 9.43
C THR A 317 -31.70 -27.71 8.46
N ILE A 318 -30.66 -28.39 8.91
CA ILE A 318 -29.48 -28.69 8.09
C ILE A 318 -29.20 -30.19 8.12
N SER A 319 -28.74 -30.69 6.99
CA SER A 319 -28.17 -32.03 6.87
C SER A 319 -26.68 -31.91 6.59
N GLY A 320 -25.91 -32.93 6.96
CA GLY A 320 -24.48 -32.91 6.76
C GLY A 320 -23.81 -34.26 6.62
N GLY A 321 -22.68 -34.25 5.93
CA GLY A 321 -21.69 -35.34 5.94
C GLY A 321 -20.53 -34.99 6.85
N PHE A 322 -19.97 -35.96 7.53
CA PHE A 322 -18.87 -35.81 8.48
C PHE A 322 -17.82 -36.90 8.27
N VAL A 323 -16.56 -36.50 8.10
CA VAL A 323 -15.45 -37.45 7.85
C VAL A 323 -14.18 -37.05 8.60
N PRO A 324 -13.39 -38.01 9.12
CA PRO A 324 -12.02 -37.73 9.55
C PRO A 324 -11.11 -37.45 8.35
N CYS A 325 -10.26 -36.42 8.45
CA CYS A 325 -9.31 -36.08 7.37
C CYS A 325 -8.16 -37.11 7.24
N SER A 326 -7.95 -37.96 8.23
CA SER A 326 -6.86 -38.95 8.32
C SER A 326 -7.17 -40.34 7.78
N GLY A 327 -8.32 -40.52 7.12
CA GLY A 327 -8.72 -41.81 6.54
C GLY A 327 -7.64 -42.42 5.64
N ARG A 328 -7.27 -43.69 5.87
CA ARG A 328 -6.20 -44.40 5.13
C ARG A 328 -6.43 -44.48 3.61
N SER A 329 -7.68 -44.32 3.18
CA SER A 329 -8.10 -44.37 1.77
C SER A 329 -7.96 -43.03 1.04
N PHE A 330 -7.69 -41.92 1.75
CA PHE A 330 -7.59 -40.61 1.13
C PHE A 330 -6.14 -40.30 0.71
N SER A 331 -5.91 -40.12 -0.58
CA SER A 331 -4.61 -39.70 -1.13
C SER A 331 -4.46 -38.18 -1.24
N ASP A 332 -5.57 -37.44 -1.28
CA ASP A 332 -5.59 -35.97 -1.28
C ASP A 332 -6.88 -35.40 -0.65
N ILE A 333 -6.90 -34.08 -0.46
CA ILE A 333 -8.05 -33.38 0.12
C ILE A 333 -9.31 -33.42 -0.76
N ARG A 334 -9.17 -33.62 -2.08
CA ARG A 334 -10.32 -33.67 -2.99
C ARG A 334 -11.13 -34.93 -2.76
N GLN A 335 -10.47 -36.05 -2.45
CA GLN A 335 -11.16 -37.28 -2.07
C GLN A 335 -11.91 -37.14 -0.74
N VAL A 336 -11.32 -36.45 0.25
CA VAL A 336 -12.01 -36.13 1.52
C VAL A 336 -13.26 -35.31 1.25
N LEU A 337 -13.15 -34.26 0.41
CA LEU A 337 -14.28 -33.41 0.01
C LEU A 337 -15.35 -34.18 -0.79
N SER A 338 -14.95 -35.10 -1.66
CA SER A 338 -15.89 -35.93 -2.40
C SER A 338 -16.68 -36.85 -1.46
N HIS A 339 -15.99 -37.49 -0.52
CA HIS A 339 -16.63 -38.44 0.40
C HIS A 339 -17.57 -37.75 1.41
N VAL A 340 -17.19 -36.56 1.90
CA VAL A 340 -18.09 -35.79 2.78
C VAL A 340 -19.34 -35.32 2.04
N ASP A 341 -19.24 -35.01 0.74
CA ASP A 341 -20.37 -34.64 -0.11
C ASP A 341 -21.30 -35.84 -0.36
N GLU A 342 -20.76 -37.04 -0.58
CA GLU A 342 -21.55 -38.28 -0.68
C GLU A 342 -22.39 -38.53 0.57
N LEU A 343 -21.79 -38.37 1.76
CA LEU A 343 -22.49 -38.51 3.04
C LEU A 343 -23.55 -37.42 3.25
N LEU A 344 -23.28 -36.19 2.80
CA LEU A 344 -24.27 -35.12 2.81
C LEU A 344 -25.47 -35.47 1.91
N VAL A 345 -25.22 -35.94 0.69
CA VAL A 345 -26.28 -36.38 -0.23
C VAL A 345 -27.09 -37.50 0.41
N PHE A 346 -26.43 -38.48 1.03
CA PHE A 346 -27.09 -39.55 1.75
C PHE A 346 -27.98 -39.02 2.88
N ALA A 347 -27.48 -38.07 3.69
CA ALA A 347 -28.26 -37.42 4.75
C ALA A 347 -29.53 -36.74 4.21
N LYS A 348 -29.40 -36.05 3.07
CA LYS A 348 -30.52 -35.36 2.38
C LYS A 348 -31.58 -36.30 1.86
N THR A 349 -31.20 -37.48 1.37
CA THR A 349 -32.15 -38.47 0.82
C THR A 349 -32.76 -39.39 1.87
N HIS A 350 -32.18 -39.46 3.08
CA HIS A 350 -32.60 -40.39 4.14
C HIS A 350 -33.27 -39.71 5.34
N GLY A 351 -34.11 -38.70 5.09
CA GLY A 351 -34.93 -38.06 6.13
C GLY A 351 -34.47 -36.68 6.58
N LYS A 352 -33.35 -36.17 6.05
CA LYS A 352 -32.81 -34.82 6.33
C LYS A 352 -32.54 -34.57 7.82
N ASN A 353 -32.16 -33.34 8.19
CA ASN A 353 -31.96 -32.92 9.57
C ASN A 353 -31.09 -33.89 10.42
N GLN A 354 -29.99 -34.37 9.83
CA GLN A 354 -29.09 -35.35 10.42
C GLN A 354 -27.66 -35.15 9.92
N ILE A 355 -26.67 -35.49 10.76
CA ILE A 355 -25.27 -35.59 10.36
C ILE A 355 -24.93 -37.07 10.15
N ARG A 356 -24.30 -37.39 9.01
CA ARG A 356 -23.89 -38.76 8.65
C ARG A 356 -22.38 -38.89 8.69
N ASN A 357 -21.88 -39.89 9.40
CA ASN A 357 -20.48 -40.29 9.36
C ASN A 357 -20.32 -41.57 8.53
N GLY A 358 -19.10 -41.89 8.11
CA GLY A 358 -18.80 -43.08 7.29
C GLY A 358 -18.84 -44.42 8.05
N ALA A 359 -19.31 -44.43 9.31
CA ALA A 359 -19.39 -45.63 10.14
C ALA A 359 -20.81 -46.26 10.17
N ASP A 360 -21.80 -45.58 9.58
CA ASP A 360 -23.22 -45.97 9.55
C ASP A 360 -23.62 -46.75 8.28
#